data_AF-A0A183GWL0-F1
#
_entry.id   AF-A0A183GWL0-F1
#
_cell.length_a   1.000
_cell.length_b   1.000
_cell.length_c   1.000
_cell.angle_alpha   90.00
_cell.angle_beta   90.00
_cell.angle_gamma   90.00
#
_symmetry.space_group_name_H-M   'P 1'
#
loop_
_entity.id
_entity.type
_entity.pdbx_description
1 polymer ?
#
loop_
_entity_poly.entity_id
_entity_poly.type
_entity_poly.pdbx_seq_one_letter_code
_entity_poly.pdbx_strand_id
1 'polypeptide(L)'
;MKDLVCDECQFAARELKTIVEDKEKQQEIRDFFSKNVCKNIPRYQGMCDMLVEQFLPEMFQELDTLLKDPKQACADVGFCPRTSAPRKLVGFVGFLSRL
;
A
#
# COMPACT_ATOMS: atom_id res chain seq x y z
N MET A 1 12.94 -22.88 -7.31
CA MET A 1 11.99 -22.47 -6.25
C MET A 1 12.06 -20.97 -5.98
N LYS A 2 13.25 -20.37 -5.84
CA LYS A 2 13.38 -18.90 -5.70
C LYS A 2 12.83 -18.12 -6.89
N ASP A 3 12.99 -18.64 -8.12
CA ASP A 3 12.47 -17.99 -9.32
C ASP A 3 10.92 -18.01 -9.38
N LEU A 4 10.31 -19.15 -9.03
CA LEU A 4 8.85 -19.27 -8.98
C LEU A 4 8.22 -18.27 -7.99
N VAL A 5 8.78 -18.15 -6.78
CA VAL A 5 8.31 -17.20 -5.77
C VAL A 5 8.48 -15.75 -6.24
N CYS A 6 9.57 -15.46 -6.96
CA CYS A 6 9.79 -14.14 -7.56
C CYS A 6 8.75 -13.83 -8.65
N ASP A 7 8.42 -14.80 -9.50
CA ASP A 7 7.43 -14.65 -10.56
C ASP A 7 6.01 -14.49 -10.00
N GLU A 8 5.63 -15.30 -9.01
CA GLU A 8 4.35 -15.19 -8.30
C GLU A 8 4.21 -13.85 -7.60
N CYS A 9 5.25 -13.37 -6.93
CA CYS A 9 5.24 -12.04 -6.32
C CYS A 9 5.04 -10.95 -7.38
N GLN A 10 5.75 -11.02 -8.51
CA GLN A 10 5.61 -10.02 -9.56
C GLN A 10 4.21 -10.02 -10.18
N PHE A 11 3.60 -11.19 -10.34
CA PHE A 11 2.22 -11.31 -10.77
C PHE A 11 1.28 -10.64 -9.75
N ALA A 12 1.39 -10.99 -8.47
CA ALA A 12 0.58 -10.40 -7.41
C ALA A 12 0.77 -8.87 -7.31
N ALA A 13 1.99 -8.37 -7.49
CA ALA A 13 2.28 -6.94 -7.48
C ALA A 13 1.61 -6.19 -8.65
N ARG A 14 1.51 -6.82 -9.83
CA ARG A 14 0.78 -6.24 -10.98
C ARG A 14 -0.72 -6.22 -10.73
N GLU A 15 -1.28 -7.31 -10.22
CA GLU A 15 -2.71 -7.38 -9.88
C GLU A 15 -3.07 -6.37 -8.80
N LEU A 16 -2.23 -6.26 -7.75
CA LEU A 16 -2.41 -5.27 -6.71
C LEU A 16 -2.33 -3.85 -7.27
N LYS A 17 -1.42 -3.57 -8.22
CA LYS A 17 -1.34 -2.26 -8.87
C LYS A 17 -2.65 -1.89 -9.56
N THR A 18 -3.25 -2.83 -10.30
CA THR A 18 -4.56 -2.62 -10.95
C THR A 18 -5.63 -2.23 -9.93
N ILE A 19 -5.68 -2.90 -8.78
CA ILE A 19 -6.62 -2.57 -7.69
C ILE A 19 -6.31 -1.21 -7.08
N VAL A 20 -5.02 -0.88 -6.89
CA VAL A 20 -4.58 0.39 -6.31
C VAL A 20 -4.89 1.57 -7.23
N GLU A 21 -4.81 1.42 -8.55
CA GLU A 21 -5.13 2.49 -9.51
C GLU A 21 -6.64 2.71 -9.69
N ASP A 22 -7.46 1.70 -9.39
CA ASP A 22 -8.91 1.74 -9.49
C ASP A 22 -9.55 2.67 -8.44
N LYS A 23 -10.11 3.78 -8.91
CA LYS A 23 -10.74 4.81 -8.06
C LYS A 23 -12.01 4.35 -7.36
N GLU A 24 -12.75 3.42 -7.96
CA GLU A 24 -13.94 2.84 -7.33
C GLU A 24 -13.51 1.95 -6.16
N LYS A 25 -12.49 1.10 -6.34
CA LYS A 25 -11.93 0.28 -5.25
C LYS A 25 -11.33 1.11 -4.13
N GLN A 26 -10.62 2.19 -4.46
CA GLN A 26 -10.13 3.13 -3.45
C GLN A 26 -11.29 3.73 -2.64
N GLN A 27 -12.40 4.08 -3.29
CA GLN A 27 -13.59 4.61 -2.61
C GLN A 27 -14.27 3.55 -1.75
N GLU A 28 -14.42 2.32 -2.24
CA GLU A 28 -14.98 1.20 -1.47
C GLU A 28 -14.22 0.99 -0.14
N ILE A 29 -12.88 1.05 -0.18
CA ILE A 29 -12.04 0.93 1.02
C ILE A 29 -12.26 2.11 1.97
N ARG A 30 -12.25 3.36 1.47
CA ARG A 30 -12.53 4.54 2.31
C ARG A 30 -13.91 4.49 2.94
N ASP A 31 -14.91 4.10 2.16
CA ASP A 31 -16.29 3.91 2.61
C ASP A 31 -16.39 2.84 3.68
N PHE A 32 -15.64 1.74 3.55
CA PHE A 32 -15.59 0.70 4.57
C PHE A 32 -15.13 1.28 5.91
N PHE A 33 -14.01 2.00 5.92
CA PHE A 33 -13.50 2.63 7.14
C PHE A 33 -14.48 3.68 7.69
N SER A 34 -14.94 4.61 6.85
CA SER A 34 -15.88 5.66 7.27
C SER A 34 -17.17 5.09 7.87
N LYS A 35 -17.79 4.12 7.19
CA LYS A 35 -19.13 3.62 7.53
C LYS A 35 -19.11 2.52 8.58
N ASN A 36 -18.07 1.68 8.64
CA ASN A 36 -18.06 0.47 9.48
C ASN A 36 -17.00 0.51 10.59
N VAL A 37 -15.99 1.38 10.49
CA VAL A 37 -14.96 1.50 11.52
C VAL A 37 -15.12 2.79 12.30
N CYS A 38 -15.00 3.96 11.63
CA CYS A 38 -14.95 5.27 12.29
C CYS A 38 -16.21 5.55 13.12
N LYS A 39 -17.40 5.25 12.58
CA LYS A 39 -18.67 5.41 13.30
C LYS A 39 -18.76 4.64 14.62
N ASN A 40 -17.98 3.57 14.77
CA ASN A 40 -17.99 2.70 15.95
C ASN A 40 -16.93 3.08 16.99
N ILE A 41 -16.10 4.10 16.71
CA ILE A 41 -15.02 4.54 17.61
C ILE A 41 -15.07 6.05 17.90
N PRO A 42 -16.18 6.57 18.47
CA PRO A 42 -16.39 8.02 18.64
C PRO A 42 -15.28 8.73 19.42
N ARG A 43 -14.60 8.04 20.34
CA ARG A 43 -13.45 8.58 21.08
C ARG A 43 -12.25 8.95 20.19
N TYR A 44 -12.11 8.28 19.04
CA TYR A 44 -10.99 8.46 18.10
C TYR A 44 -11.45 9.02 16.75
N GLN A 45 -12.65 9.63 16.69
CA GLN A 45 -13.26 10.08 15.44
C GLN A 45 -12.30 10.92 14.60
N GLY A 46 -11.67 11.95 15.17
CA GLY A 46 -10.76 12.82 14.42
C GLY A 46 -9.53 12.10 13.85
N MET A 47 -8.99 11.10 14.57
CA MET A 47 -7.88 10.28 14.06
C MET A 47 -8.36 9.33 12.96
N CYS A 48 -9.58 8.81 13.08
CA CYS A 48 -10.17 7.95 12.06
C CYS A 48 -10.52 8.74 10.78
N ASP A 49 -11.02 9.96 10.92
CA ASP A 49 -11.28 10.85 9.79
C ASP A 49 -9.96 11.20 9.07
N MET A 50 -8.88 11.44 9.82
CA MET A 50 -7.54 11.63 9.25
C MET A 50 -7.05 10.39 8.49
N LEU A 51 -7.30 9.17 9.02
CA LEU A 51 -6.99 7.93 8.30
C LEU A 51 -7.72 7.89 6.95
N VAL A 52 -9.03 8.20 6.93
CA VAL A 52 -9.87 8.10 5.73
C VAL A 52 -9.52 9.16 4.70
N GLU A 53 -9.39 10.41 5.14
CA GLU A 53 -9.30 11.58 4.24
C GLU A 53 -7.86 11.93 3.84
N GLN A 54 -6.85 11.49 4.59
CA GLN A 54 -5.44 11.81 4.32
C GLN A 54 -4.62 10.56 4.10
N PHE A 55 -4.59 9.65 5.09
CA PHE A 55 -3.64 8.54 5.06
C PHE A 55 -3.95 7.50 3.98
N LEU A 56 -5.22 7.10 3.81
CA LEU A 56 -5.60 6.14 2.77
C LEU A 56 -5.29 6.68 1.35
N PRO A 57 -5.65 7.94 0.99
CA PRO A 57 -5.24 8.54 -0.29
C PRO A 57 -3.72 8.56 -0.52
N GLU A 58 -2.94 8.99 0.48
CA GLU A 58 -1.47 9.02 0.39
C GLU A 58 -0.90 7.61 0.22
N MET A 59 -1.41 6.65 0.99
CA MET A 59 -1.00 5.25 0.90
C MET A 59 -1.27 4.67 -0.50
N PHE A 60 -2.41 4.98 -1.13
CA PHE A 60 -2.66 4.52 -2.51
C PHE A 60 -1.66 5.12 -3.51
N GLN A 61 -1.26 6.38 -3.35
CA GLN A 61 -0.25 7.01 -4.22
C GLN A 61 1.14 6.40 -4.03
N GLU A 62 1.49 6.07 -2.78
CA GLU A 62 2.75 5.41 -2.45
C GLU A 62 2.78 3.98 -2.98
N LEU A 63 1.70 3.22 -2.80
CA LEU A 63 1.56 1.89 -3.37
C LEU A 63 1.64 1.92 -4.90
N ASP A 64 0.97 2.87 -5.55
CA ASP A 64 1.07 3.05 -7.00
C ASP A 64 2.53 3.22 -7.44
N THR A 65 3.27 4.09 -6.74
CA THR A 65 4.67 4.36 -7.01
C THR A 65 5.55 3.14 -6.72
N LEU A 66 5.29 2.42 -5.63
CA LEU A 66 6.05 1.25 -5.24
C LEU A 66 5.86 0.09 -6.24
N LEU A 67 4.65 -0.07 -6.77
CA LEU A 67 4.29 -1.18 -7.65
C LEU A 67 4.60 -0.92 -9.13
N LYS A 68 5.04 0.30 -9.51
CA LYS A 68 5.51 0.62 -10.88
C LYS A 68 6.64 -0.30 -11.36
N ASP A 69 7.49 -0.77 -10.45
CA ASP A 69 8.51 -1.79 -10.71
C ASP A 69 8.22 -3.02 -9.84
N PRO A 70 7.47 -4.01 -10.35
CA PRO A 70 7.15 -5.24 -9.63
C PRO A 70 8.38 -6.03 -9.20
N LYS A 71 9.43 -6.05 -10.02
CA LYS A 71 10.65 -6.80 -9.71
C LYS A 71 11.37 -6.16 -8.54
N GLN A 72 11.49 -4.84 -8.52
CA GLN A 72 12.05 -4.12 -7.37
C GLN A 72 11.17 -4.24 -6.13
N ALA A 73 9.84 -4.14 -6.25
CA ALA A 73 8.91 -4.33 -5.13
C ALA A 73 9.07 -5.71 -4.48
N CYS A 74 9.17 -6.75 -5.31
CA CYS A 74 9.42 -8.10 -4.84
C CYS A 74 10.83 -8.31 -4.27
N ALA A 75 11.83 -7.57 -4.75
CA ALA A 75 13.17 -7.59 -4.16
C ALA A 75 13.21 -6.88 -2.79
N ASP A 76 12.44 -5.82 -2.60
CA ASP A 76 12.35 -5.08 -1.33
C ASP A 76 11.79 -6.00 -0.21
N VAL A 77 10.82 -6.86 -0.54
CA VAL A 77 10.23 -7.85 0.40
C VAL A 77 10.95 -9.21 0.41
N GLY A 78 12.03 -9.36 -0.37
CA GLY A 78 12.90 -10.54 -0.34
C GLY A 78 12.44 -11.74 -1.17
N PHE A 79 11.42 -11.58 -2.01
CA PHE A 79 10.92 -12.62 -2.91
C PHE A 79 11.65 -12.66 -4.25
N CYS A 80 12.32 -11.57 -4.65
CA CYS A 80 13.23 -11.55 -5.80
C CYS A 80 14.68 -11.26 -5.38
N PRO A 81 15.69 -11.68 -6.16
CA PRO A 81 17.07 -11.29 -5.95
C PRO A 81 17.24 -9.77 -5.98
N ARG A 82 18.06 -9.23 -5.07
CA ARG A 82 18.38 -7.80 -5.04
C ARG A 82 19.29 -7.44 -6.20
N THR A 83 18.80 -6.64 -7.13
CA THR A 83 19.60 -6.07 -8.23
C THR A 83 19.95 -4.59 -8.00
N SER A 84 19.39 -3.98 -6.95
CA SER A 84 19.66 -2.60 -6.55
C SER A 84 19.55 -2.44 -5.03
N ALA A 85 19.94 -1.27 -4.50
CA ALA A 85 19.76 -0.96 -3.08
C ALA A 85 18.27 -0.93 -2.71
N PRO A 86 17.88 -1.33 -1.48
CA PRO A 86 16.49 -1.25 -1.04
C PRO A 86 15.94 0.16 -1.21
N ARG A 87 14.70 0.29 -1.68
CA ARG A 87 14.08 1.61 -1.77
C ARG A 87 13.99 2.23 -0.39
N LYS A 88 14.36 3.51 -0.30
CA LYS A 88 14.06 4.30 0.89
C LYS A 88 12.55 4.53 0.91
N LEU A 89 11.88 4.03 1.95
CA LEU A 89 10.50 4.39 2.24
C LEU A 89 10.48 5.88 2.59
N VAL A 90 9.74 6.64 1.81
CA VAL A 90 9.54 8.09 1.95
C VAL A 90 8.06 8.37 2.13
N GLY A 91 7.69 9.61 2.48
CA GLY A 91 6.29 9.99 2.70
C GLY A 91 5.68 9.34 3.95
N PHE A 92 4.41 8.96 3.88
CA PHE A 92 3.63 8.36 4.96
C PHE A 92 4.22 7.04 5.44
N VAL A 93 4.56 6.10 4.55
CA VAL A 93 5.18 4.83 4.95
C VAL A 93 6.56 5.07 5.57
N GLY A 94 7.31 6.06 5.07
CA GLY A 94 8.58 6.48 5.65
C GLY A 94 8.43 7.09 7.06
N PHE A 95 7.35 7.83 7.31
CA PHE A 95 7.02 8.38 8.62
C PHE A 95 6.59 7.29 9.60
N LEU A 96 5.67 6.40 9.20
CA LEU A 96 5.22 5.28 10.03
C LEU A 96 6.35 4.35 10.45
N SER A 97 7.34 4.11 9.58
CA SER A 97 8.49 3.26 9.89
C SER A 97 9.43 3.84 10.96
N ARG A 98 9.22 5.12 11.36
CA ARG A 98 10.02 5.82 12.38
C ARG A 98 9.28 6.02 13.70
N LEU A 99 7.97 5.75 13.74
CA LEU A 99 7.16 5.73 14.95
C LEU A 99 7.36 4.41 15.69
#